data_AF-A0AAE1B824-F1
#
_entry.id   AF-A0AAE1B824-F1
#
_cell.length_a   1.000
_cell.length_b   1.000
_cell.length_c   1.000
_cell.angle_alpha   90.00
_cell.angle_beta   90.00
_cell.angle_gamma   90.00
#
_symmetry.space_group_name_H-M   'P 1'
#
loop_
_entity.id
_entity.type
_entity.pdbx_description
1 polymer ?
#
loop_
_entity_poly.entity_id
_entity_poly.type
_entity_poly.pdbx_seq_one_letter_code
_entity_poly.pdbx_strand_id
1 'polypeptide(L)'
;MASSGASTSFQETSFTLAFVLLNLDLVQGQASTQQTCPHMRYGAGCLKTCHCHTRGGASCHPVTGKCRCNSGYTGFQCARDVDECTAFESERLCPNKFQYCKNVFGSYICVCQSGYIQKTRNGTCYPCSAGTAGPGCTRQCQCVKKNTATCSTDIGTCVCKPGWEGLSCERSVDDCAGNPCQGKPCRDTHQGHVCLCPDGQFFVKGKCKNVKVVMFIDRDEIPLLGKKVRLYVLYSLPPEYITSPSNLPDLAYQVHVP
;
A
#
# COMPACT_ATOMS: atom_id res chain seq x y z
N MET A 1 77.86 -31.06 -6.92
CA MET A 1 76.48 -31.46 -7.25
C MET A 1 76.05 -32.53 -6.27
N ALA A 2 74.88 -32.34 -5.63
CA ALA A 2 74.15 -33.27 -4.77
C ALA A 2 74.87 -33.73 -3.48
N SER A 3 74.25 -33.99 -2.34
CA SER A 3 72.96 -33.63 -1.72
C SER A 3 72.98 -34.32 -0.35
N SER A 4 72.36 -33.69 0.66
CA SER A 4 71.61 -34.32 1.76
C SER A 4 72.24 -35.44 2.63
N GLY A 5 72.07 -35.30 3.95
CA GLY A 5 71.95 -36.48 4.83
C GLY A 5 72.23 -36.18 6.29
N ALA A 6 71.22 -35.75 7.04
CA ALA A 6 71.26 -35.62 8.49
C ALA A 6 71.19 -36.99 9.18
N SER A 7 71.90 -37.16 10.30
CA SER A 7 71.68 -38.25 11.27
C SER A 7 72.16 -37.82 12.66
N THR A 8 71.17 -37.66 13.56
CA THR A 8 71.13 -38.10 14.97
C THR A 8 72.36 -37.98 15.87
N SER A 9 72.23 -37.23 16.96
CA SER A 9 72.84 -37.52 18.28
C SER A 9 72.09 -36.74 19.36
N PHE A 10 71.18 -37.42 20.08
CA PHE A 10 71.17 -37.64 21.53
C PHE A 10 72.44 -37.29 22.34
N GLN A 11 72.19 -37.05 23.64
CA GLN A 11 73.09 -36.85 24.80
C GLN A 11 73.62 -35.40 24.98
N GLU A 12 73.58 -34.75 26.15
CA GLU A 12 73.68 -35.25 27.52
C GLU A 12 72.91 -34.41 28.56
N THR A 13 72.52 -35.11 29.62
CA THR A 13 72.13 -34.58 30.93
C THR A 13 73.35 -34.24 31.79
N SER A 14 73.13 -33.30 32.72
CA SER A 14 73.83 -33.09 34.00
C SER A 14 74.89 -31.98 34.02
N PHE A 15 74.69 -30.97 34.86
CA PHE A 15 75.56 -30.71 36.02
C PHE A 15 74.99 -29.57 36.88
N THR A 16 74.81 -29.87 38.16
CA THR A 16 74.46 -29.00 39.29
C THR A 16 75.61 -28.07 39.70
N LEU A 17 75.26 -26.90 40.29
CA LEU A 17 75.87 -26.18 41.45
C LEU A 17 75.56 -24.67 41.30
N ALA A 18 75.28 -23.81 42.29
CA ALA A 18 74.90 -23.85 43.70
C ALA A 18 74.65 -22.37 44.16
N PHE A 19 73.99 -22.17 45.33
CA PHE A 19 73.79 -20.91 46.11
C PHE A 19 72.76 -19.92 45.55
N VAL A 20 71.76 -19.46 46.31
CA VAL A 20 71.83 -18.41 47.37
C VAL A 20 70.64 -18.52 48.36
N LEU A 21 70.87 -18.05 49.59
CA LEU A 21 70.03 -18.05 50.79
C LEU A 21 68.80 -17.10 50.75
N LEU A 22 67.73 -17.53 51.45
CA LEU A 22 66.72 -16.80 52.26
C LEU A 22 66.11 -15.48 51.73
N ASN A 23 64.78 -15.45 51.55
CA ASN A 23 63.81 -14.77 52.43
C ASN A 23 62.37 -14.85 51.89
N LEU A 24 61.40 -14.92 52.81
CA LEU A 24 59.97 -14.70 52.55
C LEU A 24 59.76 -13.30 51.98
N ASP A 25 59.02 -13.17 50.87
CA ASP A 25 58.23 -11.97 50.60
C ASP A 25 57.01 -12.30 49.72
N LEU A 26 55.85 -12.09 50.34
CA LEU A 26 54.61 -11.55 49.81
C LEU A 26 54.17 -11.96 48.40
N VAL A 27 53.08 -12.73 48.38
CA VAL A 27 52.10 -12.80 47.29
C VAL A 27 51.70 -11.37 46.90
N GLN A 28 52.37 -10.77 45.92
CA GLN A 28 51.89 -9.58 45.24
C GLN A 28 50.79 -10.02 44.28
N GLY A 29 49.55 -9.96 44.79
CA GLY A 29 48.35 -10.05 43.98
C GLY A 29 48.42 -9.02 42.85
N GLN A 30 48.52 -9.51 41.62
CA GLN A 30 48.31 -8.67 40.46
C GLN A 30 46.85 -8.24 40.44
N ALA A 31 46.62 -6.94 40.60
CA ALA A 31 45.30 -6.32 40.49
C ALA A 31 44.77 -6.48 39.07
N SER A 32 44.02 -7.56 38.83
CA SER A 32 43.07 -7.64 37.73
C SER A 32 41.71 -7.15 38.26
N THR A 33 41.49 -5.85 38.24
CA THR A 33 40.20 -5.25 38.62
C THR A 33 39.22 -5.28 37.45
N GLN A 34 38.88 -6.47 36.97
CA GLN A 34 37.63 -6.70 36.27
C GLN A 34 36.83 -7.73 37.07
N GLN A 35 36.17 -7.24 38.13
CA GLN A 35 35.33 -8.07 38.98
C GLN A 35 34.16 -8.61 38.13
N THR A 36 34.23 -9.89 37.78
CA THR A 36 33.20 -10.60 37.02
C THR A 36 32.19 -11.20 37.98
N CYS A 37 30.95 -10.73 37.92
CA CYS A 37 29.84 -11.31 38.67
C CYS A 37 29.02 -12.28 37.81
N PRO A 38 28.39 -13.30 38.40
CA PRO A 38 27.39 -14.13 37.73
C PRO A 38 26.26 -13.27 37.15
N HIS A 39 25.56 -13.81 36.14
CA HIS A 39 24.48 -13.09 35.44
C HIS A 39 23.45 -12.53 36.44
N MET A 40 23.10 -11.25 36.25
CA MET A 40 22.15 -10.49 37.10
C MET A 40 22.59 -10.27 38.55
N ARG A 41 23.89 -10.32 38.85
CA ARG A 41 24.45 -9.95 40.16
C ARG A 41 25.51 -8.86 40.06
N TYR A 42 25.68 -8.10 41.15
CA TYR A 42 26.65 -7.00 41.22
C TYR A 42 27.13 -6.70 42.65
N GLY A 43 28.14 -5.83 42.75
CA GLY A 43 28.71 -5.32 44.01
C GLY A 43 29.80 -6.22 44.59
N ALA A 44 30.38 -5.79 45.72
CA ALA A 44 31.40 -6.56 46.44
C ALA A 44 30.89 -7.98 46.75
N GLY A 45 31.64 -9.00 46.32
CA GLY A 45 31.25 -10.41 46.48
C GLY A 45 30.00 -10.85 45.71
N CYS A 46 29.48 -10.03 44.77
CA CYS A 46 28.29 -10.34 43.96
C CYS A 46 27.03 -10.66 44.78
N LEU A 47 26.89 -10.02 45.95
CA LEU A 47 25.79 -10.27 46.87
C LEU A 47 24.49 -9.55 46.50
N LYS A 48 24.57 -8.51 45.64
CA LYS A 48 23.39 -7.73 45.23
C LYS A 48 22.81 -8.26 43.93
N THR A 49 21.49 -8.24 43.80
CA THR A 49 20.74 -8.70 42.62
C THR A 49 20.35 -7.51 41.75
N CYS A 50 20.55 -7.64 40.44
CA CYS A 50 20.15 -6.65 39.45
C CYS A 50 18.65 -6.79 39.12
N HIS A 51 17.95 -5.68 39.00
CA HIS A 51 16.51 -5.62 38.68
C HIS A 51 16.29 -5.09 37.26
N CYS A 52 16.99 -5.66 36.29
CA CYS A 52 16.84 -5.31 34.88
C CYS A 52 15.75 -6.18 34.23
N HIS A 53 14.94 -5.59 33.36
CA HIS A 53 13.86 -6.29 32.69
C HIS A 53 14.41 -7.28 31.64
N THR A 54 14.07 -8.56 31.78
CA THR A 54 14.67 -9.65 30.98
C THR A 54 14.30 -9.61 29.50
N ARG A 55 13.14 -9.04 29.14
CA ARG A 55 12.76 -8.82 27.72
C ARG A 55 13.67 -7.82 27.01
N GLY A 56 14.19 -6.83 27.73
CA GLY A 56 15.23 -5.92 27.22
C GLY A 56 16.63 -6.52 27.21
N GLY A 57 16.74 -7.82 27.51
CA GLY A 57 17.95 -8.64 27.58
C GLY A 57 19.14 -7.96 28.27
N ALA A 58 18.81 -7.15 29.27
CA ALA A 58 19.77 -6.23 29.85
C ALA A 58 20.74 -6.97 30.78
N SER A 59 22.03 -6.93 30.44
CA SER A 59 23.07 -7.25 31.40
C SER A 59 23.22 -6.08 32.38
N CYS A 60 23.69 -6.34 33.59
CA CYS A 60 24.01 -5.26 34.53
C CYS A 60 25.51 -5.13 34.73
N HIS A 61 25.95 -3.90 34.97
CA HIS A 61 27.33 -3.62 35.28
C HIS A 61 27.72 -4.30 36.61
N PRO A 62 28.80 -5.12 36.66
CA PRO A 62 29.07 -6.00 37.80
C PRO A 62 29.47 -5.24 39.08
N VAL A 63 29.89 -3.97 38.97
CA VAL A 63 30.24 -3.14 40.13
C VAL A 63 29.08 -2.26 40.59
N THR A 64 28.32 -1.67 39.65
CA THR A 64 27.35 -0.60 39.96
C THR A 64 25.90 -1.09 39.91
N GLY A 65 25.64 -2.24 39.28
CA GLY A 65 24.29 -2.77 39.08
C GLY A 65 23.47 -2.04 38.02
N LYS A 66 24.05 -1.01 37.37
CA LYS A 66 23.38 -0.26 36.30
C LYS A 66 23.06 -1.19 35.14
N CYS A 67 21.81 -1.19 34.69
CA CYS A 67 21.38 -1.99 33.55
C CYS A 67 21.94 -1.42 32.24
N ARG A 68 22.41 -2.32 31.37
CA ARG A 68 22.81 -2.05 30.00
C ARG A 68 21.75 -2.65 29.09
N CYS A 69 20.92 -1.79 28.51
CA CYS A 69 19.79 -2.21 27.68
C CYS A 69 20.25 -2.74 26.33
N ASN A 70 19.58 -3.76 25.81
CA ASN A 70 19.73 -4.14 24.41
C ASN A 70 19.11 -3.09 23.49
N SER A 71 19.46 -3.18 22.20
CA SER A 71 18.83 -2.36 21.15
C SER A 71 17.30 -2.47 21.22
N GLY A 72 16.60 -1.35 21.07
CA GLY A 72 15.14 -1.26 21.19
C GLY A 72 14.61 -1.00 22.62
N TYR A 73 15.48 -0.88 23.63
CA TYR A 73 15.06 -0.68 25.02
C TYR A 73 15.78 0.47 25.72
N THR A 74 15.09 1.12 26.66
CA THR A 74 15.60 2.27 27.41
C THR A 74 15.08 2.33 28.86
N GLY A 75 15.57 3.31 29.61
CA GLY A 75 15.26 3.52 31.03
C GLY A 75 16.17 2.73 31.99
N PHE A 76 16.06 3.02 33.30
CA PHE A 76 16.95 2.48 34.33
C PHE A 76 16.92 0.95 34.44
N GLN A 77 15.76 0.33 34.17
CA GLN A 77 15.56 -1.12 34.19
C GLN A 77 15.39 -1.71 32.79
N CYS A 78 15.56 -0.95 31.72
CA CYS A 78 15.34 -1.43 30.35
C CYS A 78 13.92 -1.97 30.09
N ALA A 79 12.94 -1.45 30.82
CA ALA A 79 11.53 -1.83 30.68
C ALA A 79 10.78 -0.97 29.65
N ARG A 80 11.36 0.16 29.24
CA ARG A 80 10.75 1.07 28.27
C ARG A 80 11.20 0.70 26.87
N ASP A 81 10.24 0.74 25.96
CA ASP A 81 10.44 0.58 24.53
C ASP A 81 11.08 1.84 23.93
N VAL A 82 11.93 1.65 22.93
CA VAL A 82 12.44 2.74 22.09
C VAL A 82 11.57 2.80 20.85
N ASP A 83 10.92 3.93 20.60
CA ASP A 83 10.19 4.13 19.35
C ASP A 83 11.20 4.39 18.22
N GLU A 84 11.50 3.38 17.41
CA GLU A 84 12.38 3.58 16.25
C GLU A 84 11.68 4.32 15.11
N CYS A 85 10.35 4.39 15.10
CA CYS A 85 9.54 4.99 14.04
C CYS A 85 9.31 6.50 14.24
N THR A 86 10.28 7.20 14.83
CA THR A 86 10.24 8.67 14.86
C THR A 86 10.18 9.24 13.43
N ALA A 87 9.69 10.48 13.30
CA ALA A 87 9.50 11.11 12.00
C ALA A 87 10.78 11.15 11.14
N PHE A 88 11.95 11.26 11.76
CA PHE A 88 13.24 11.31 11.06
C PHE A 88 13.77 9.93 10.65
N GLU A 89 13.51 8.90 11.45
CA GLU A 89 14.07 7.56 11.22
C GLU A 89 13.18 6.67 10.34
N SER A 90 11.87 6.96 10.28
CA SER A 90 10.89 6.13 9.56
C SER A 90 11.23 5.89 8.09
N GLU A 91 11.71 6.91 7.37
CA GLU A 91 12.09 6.79 5.96
C GLU A 91 13.36 5.97 5.76
N ARG A 92 14.31 6.06 6.70
CA ARG A 92 15.57 5.30 6.67
C ARG A 92 15.34 3.82 6.99
N LEU A 93 14.50 3.54 7.98
CA LEU A 93 14.18 2.19 8.43
C LEU A 93 13.27 1.46 7.44
N CYS A 94 12.32 2.18 6.86
CA CYS A 94 11.37 1.65 5.89
C CYS A 94 11.51 2.36 4.53
N PRO A 95 12.58 2.11 3.76
CA PRO A 95 12.91 2.87 2.55
C PRO A 95 12.03 2.57 1.32
N ASN A 96 11.31 1.44 1.31
CA ASN A 96 10.44 1.11 0.18
C ASN A 96 9.24 2.06 0.12
N LYS A 97 8.74 2.29 -1.10
CA LYS A 97 7.50 3.07 -1.32
C LYS A 97 6.27 2.28 -0.85
N PHE A 98 5.22 3.01 -0.47
CA PHE A 98 3.91 2.46 -0.05
C PHE A 98 3.96 1.58 1.20
N GLN A 99 4.90 1.84 2.10
CA GLN A 99 4.94 1.29 3.45
C GLN A 99 5.09 2.40 4.48
N TYR A 100 4.89 2.05 5.73
CA TYR A 100 5.13 2.92 6.87
C TYR A 100 5.80 2.12 8.00
N CYS A 101 6.58 2.82 8.82
CA CYS A 101 7.19 2.23 10.00
C CYS A 101 6.11 2.07 11.09
N LYS A 102 6.05 0.87 11.68
CA LYS A 102 5.21 0.59 12.84
C LYS A 102 6.11 0.15 13.99
N ASN A 103 6.11 0.94 15.05
CA ASN A 103 6.84 0.62 16.27
C ASN A 103 6.23 -0.63 16.91
N VAL A 104 7.06 -1.56 17.35
CA VAL A 104 6.67 -2.76 18.08
C VAL A 104 7.58 -2.92 19.28
N PHE A 105 7.13 -3.65 20.30
CA PHE A 105 7.92 -3.73 21.53
C PHE A 105 9.30 -4.39 21.29
N GLY A 106 10.37 -3.62 21.46
CA GLY A 106 11.77 -3.97 21.27
C GLY A 106 12.31 -3.85 19.85
N SER A 107 11.51 -3.36 18.88
CA SER A 107 11.93 -3.20 17.49
C SER A 107 10.90 -2.44 16.64
N TYR A 108 11.04 -2.49 15.32
CA TYR A 108 10.06 -1.95 14.38
C TYR A 108 9.77 -2.97 13.27
N ILE A 109 8.61 -2.79 12.63
CA ILE A 109 8.27 -3.50 11.40
C ILE A 109 7.83 -2.51 10.33
N CYS A 110 8.14 -2.81 9.07
CA CYS A 110 7.62 -2.06 7.94
C CYS A 110 6.33 -2.71 7.45
N VAL A 111 5.25 -1.93 7.41
CA VAL A 111 3.91 -2.38 7.03
C VAL A 111 3.49 -1.71 5.74
N CYS A 112 2.96 -2.47 4.79
CA CYS A 112 2.41 -1.89 3.56
C CYS A 112 1.17 -1.04 3.86
N GLN A 113 1.06 0.10 3.18
CA GLN A 113 -0.12 0.95 3.20
C GLN A 113 -1.36 0.19 2.67
N SER A 114 -2.55 0.64 3.04
CA SER A 114 -3.80 0.07 2.52
C SER A 114 -3.83 0.09 0.99
N GLY A 115 -4.30 -0.99 0.39
CA GLY A 115 -4.24 -1.17 -1.06
C GLY A 115 -2.94 -1.75 -1.58
N TYR A 116 -2.03 -2.15 -0.68
CA TYR A 116 -0.80 -2.84 -1.01
C TYR A 116 -0.61 -4.12 -0.19
N ILE A 117 0.14 -5.07 -0.77
CA ILE A 117 0.52 -6.34 -0.16
C ILE A 117 2.01 -6.64 -0.39
N GLN A 118 2.66 -7.16 0.63
CA GLN A 118 4.04 -7.65 0.55
C GLN A 118 4.03 -9.07 -0.04
N LYS A 119 4.56 -9.24 -1.26
CA LYS A 119 4.63 -10.56 -1.93
C LYS A 119 6.01 -11.21 -1.87
N THR A 120 7.05 -10.43 -1.61
CA THR A 120 8.44 -10.88 -1.60
C THR A 120 9.06 -10.69 -0.23
N ARG A 121 10.11 -11.47 0.08
CA ARG A 121 10.87 -11.33 1.33
C ARG A 121 11.66 -10.01 1.42
N ASN A 122 11.79 -9.26 0.31
CA ASN A 122 12.53 -8.00 0.23
C ASN A 122 11.74 -6.78 0.77
N GLY A 123 10.56 -7.00 1.33
CA GLY A 123 9.78 -5.93 1.92
C GLY A 123 9.04 -5.03 0.92
N THR A 124 9.12 -5.30 -0.38
CA THR A 124 8.50 -4.46 -1.42
C THR A 124 6.97 -4.63 -1.45
N CYS A 125 6.25 -3.52 -1.42
CA CYS A 125 4.79 -3.47 -1.45
C CYS A 125 4.26 -3.36 -2.88
N TYR A 126 3.32 -4.24 -3.24
CA TYR A 126 2.66 -4.28 -4.54
C TYR A 126 1.18 -3.90 -4.42
N PRO A 127 0.61 -3.18 -5.39
CA PRO A 127 -0.81 -2.83 -5.35
C PRO A 127 -1.68 -4.08 -5.36
N CYS A 128 -2.85 -4.00 -4.71
CA CYS A 128 -3.85 -5.06 -4.74
C CYS A 128 -4.34 -5.34 -6.17
N SER A 129 -4.74 -6.57 -6.41
CA SER A 129 -5.40 -6.96 -7.65
C SER A 129 -6.79 -6.34 -7.74
N ALA A 130 -7.29 -6.13 -8.96
CA ALA A 130 -8.63 -5.60 -9.17
C ALA A 130 -9.69 -6.43 -8.42
N GLY A 131 -10.54 -5.75 -7.64
CA GLY A 131 -11.59 -6.39 -6.85
C GLY A 131 -11.18 -6.75 -5.41
N THR A 132 -9.92 -6.56 -5.02
CA THR A 132 -9.50 -6.65 -3.61
C THR A 132 -9.02 -5.31 -3.08
N ALA A 133 -9.19 -5.12 -1.77
CA ALA A 133 -8.88 -3.86 -1.11
C ALA A 133 -8.43 -4.04 0.33
N GLY A 134 -7.99 -2.94 0.93
CA GLY A 134 -7.62 -2.85 2.34
C GLY A 134 -6.18 -3.29 2.64
N PRO A 135 -5.82 -3.32 3.93
CA PRO A 135 -4.53 -3.81 4.38
C PRO A 135 -4.30 -5.27 3.97
N GLY A 136 -3.21 -5.53 3.26
CA GLY A 136 -2.87 -6.88 2.81
C GLY A 136 -3.86 -7.50 1.81
N CYS A 137 -4.68 -6.68 1.14
CA CYS A 137 -5.62 -7.11 0.08
C CYS A 137 -6.58 -8.25 0.50
N THR A 138 -6.97 -8.29 1.77
CA THR A 138 -7.79 -9.37 2.35
C THR A 138 -9.29 -9.16 2.12
N ARG A 139 -9.73 -7.94 1.83
CA ARG A 139 -11.14 -7.61 1.64
C ARG A 139 -11.51 -7.68 0.16
N GLN A 140 -12.58 -8.39 -0.15
CA GLN A 140 -13.19 -8.40 -1.48
C GLN A 140 -14.14 -7.20 -1.62
N CYS A 141 -14.13 -6.54 -2.78
CA CYS A 141 -15.03 -5.44 -3.08
C CYS A 141 -16.48 -5.93 -3.24
N GLN A 142 -17.40 -5.34 -2.49
CA GLN A 142 -18.83 -5.68 -2.52
C GLN A 142 -19.59 -4.82 -3.55
N CYS A 143 -19.10 -4.80 -4.79
CA CYS A 143 -19.68 -4.02 -5.88
C CYS A 143 -20.49 -4.90 -6.84
N VAL A 144 -21.52 -4.33 -7.48
CA VAL A 144 -22.27 -4.98 -8.56
C VAL A 144 -21.41 -4.98 -9.84
N LYS A 145 -20.68 -6.07 -10.08
CA LYS A 145 -19.68 -6.22 -11.17
C LYS A 145 -20.11 -5.67 -12.54
N LYS A 146 -21.37 -5.89 -12.95
CA LYS A 146 -21.88 -5.42 -14.25
C LYS A 146 -21.92 -3.89 -14.37
N ASN A 147 -22.18 -3.21 -13.25
CA ASN A 147 -22.43 -1.78 -13.16
C ASN A 147 -21.23 -1.00 -12.60
N THR A 148 -20.18 -1.70 -12.17
CA THR A 148 -18.98 -1.11 -11.60
C THR A 148 -17.88 -1.00 -12.67
N ALA A 149 -17.27 0.18 -12.78
CA ALA A 149 -16.12 0.42 -13.63
C ALA A 149 -14.84 -0.10 -12.98
N THR A 150 -14.61 0.27 -11.72
CA THR A 150 -13.48 -0.22 -10.92
C THR A 150 -13.82 -0.17 -9.42
N CYS A 151 -12.99 -0.79 -8.59
CA CYS A 151 -13.04 -0.68 -7.14
C CYS A 151 -11.70 -0.18 -6.62
N SER A 152 -11.73 0.80 -5.70
CA SER A 152 -10.51 1.36 -5.14
C SER A 152 -9.80 0.34 -4.24
N THR A 153 -8.50 0.17 -4.42
CA THR A 153 -7.72 -0.86 -3.70
C THR A 153 -7.44 -0.47 -2.25
N ASP A 154 -7.47 0.81 -1.89
CA ASP A 154 -7.24 1.28 -0.53
C ASP A 154 -8.38 0.86 0.42
N ILE A 155 -9.62 1.23 0.10
CA ILE A 155 -10.78 1.13 1.00
C ILE A 155 -11.87 0.22 0.40
N GLY A 156 -11.84 -0.07 -0.90
CA GLY A 156 -12.84 -0.92 -1.54
C GLY A 156 -14.08 -0.16 -2.00
N THR A 157 -13.99 1.15 -2.21
CA THR A 157 -15.08 1.98 -2.73
C THR A 157 -15.32 1.68 -4.21
N CYS A 158 -16.59 1.55 -4.59
CA CYS A 158 -16.97 1.22 -5.96
C CYS A 158 -17.05 2.50 -6.80
N VAL A 159 -16.37 2.50 -7.94
CA VAL A 159 -16.54 3.52 -8.99
C VAL A 159 -17.55 2.97 -9.98
N CYS A 160 -18.73 3.59 -10.05
CA CYS A 160 -19.81 3.13 -10.91
C CYS A 160 -19.60 3.52 -12.37
N LYS A 161 -20.12 2.69 -13.28
CA LYS A 161 -20.23 3.03 -14.70
C LYS A 161 -21.24 4.17 -14.87
N PRO A 162 -21.19 4.93 -15.98
CA PRO A 162 -22.20 5.94 -16.29
C PRO A 162 -23.62 5.40 -16.15
N GLY A 163 -24.52 6.20 -15.55
CA GLY A 163 -25.91 5.82 -15.30
C GLY A 163 -26.16 4.94 -14.08
N TRP A 164 -25.14 4.64 -13.27
CA TRP A 164 -25.25 3.88 -12.03
C TRP A 164 -24.71 4.66 -10.84
N GLU A 165 -25.35 4.51 -9.69
CA GLU A 165 -24.95 5.13 -8.42
C GLU A 165 -25.22 4.18 -7.24
N GLY A 166 -25.00 4.67 -6.02
CA GLY A 166 -25.03 3.88 -4.79
C GLY A 166 -23.64 3.39 -4.38
N LEU A 167 -23.53 2.88 -3.15
CA LEU A 167 -22.25 2.45 -2.58
C LEU A 167 -21.68 1.22 -3.29
N SER A 168 -22.56 0.39 -3.86
CA SER A 168 -22.24 -0.84 -4.56
C SER A 168 -22.60 -0.78 -6.05
N CYS A 169 -22.99 0.38 -6.58
CA CYS A 169 -23.50 0.55 -7.96
C CYS A 169 -24.78 -0.25 -8.24
N GLU A 170 -25.65 -0.33 -7.24
CA GLU A 170 -26.88 -1.12 -7.22
C GLU A 170 -28.09 -0.42 -7.84
N ARG A 171 -28.07 0.91 -7.95
CA ARG A 171 -29.20 1.73 -8.40
C ARG A 171 -28.83 2.51 -9.67
N SER A 172 -29.79 2.71 -10.56
CA SER A 172 -29.63 3.63 -11.68
C SER A 172 -29.66 5.06 -11.16
N VAL A 173 -28.90 5.93 -11.83
CA VAL A 173 -29.01 7.38 -11.62
C VAL A 173 -30.39 7.82 -12.07
N ASP A 174 -31.06 8.64 -11.26
CA ASP A 174 -32.30 9.31 -11.66
C ASP A 174 -31.94 10.68 -12.25
N ASP A 175 -31.85 10.74 -13.57
CA ASP A 175 -31.48 11.95 -14.29
C ASP A 175 -32.61 13.00 -14.28
N CYS A 176 -33.80 12.65 -13.80
CA CYS A 176 -34.96 13.55 -13.68
C CYS A 176 -35.06 14.25 -12.31
N ALA A 177 -34.36 13.78 -11.28
CA ALA A 177 -34.46 14.28 -9.90
C ALA A 177 -34.17 15.79 -9.74
N GLY A 178 -33.41 16.38 -10.68
CA GLY A 178 -33.09 17.81 -10.71
C GLY A 178 -34.08 18.71 -11.45
N ASN A 179 -35.23 18.19 -11.88
CA ASN A 179 -36.16 18.90 -12.78
C ASN A 179 -35.47 19.51 -14.02
N PRO A 180 -34.61 18.77 -14.75
CA PRO A 180 -33.87 19.32 -15.89
C PRO A 180 -34.80 19.79 -17.02
N CYS A 181 -36.02 19.24 -17.08
CA CYS A 181 -37.04 19.57 -18.07
C CYS A 181 -37.87 20.81 -17.73
N GLN A 182 -37.48 21.60 -16.72
CA GLN A 182 -38.12 22.89 -16.37
C GLN A 182 -39.65 22.79 -16.23
N GLY A 183 -40.13 21.73 -15.57
CA GLY A 183 -41.56 21.46 -15.37
C GLY A 183 -42.26 20.72 -16.51
N LYS A 184 -41.55 20.30 -17.56
CA LYS A 184 -42.05 19.34 -18.56
C LYS A 184 -41.89 17.90 -18.09
N PRO A 185 -42.70 16.95 -18.61
CA PRO A 185 -42.55 15.55 -18.27
C PRO A 185 -41.15 15.06 -18.63
N CYS A 186 -40.50 14.42 -17.67
CA CYS A 186 -39.16 13.89 -17.80
C CYS A 186 -39.24 12.36 -17.82
N ARG A 187 -38.50 11.74 -18.73
CA ARG A 187 -38.30 10.30 -18.76
C ARG A 187 -36.84 10.00 -18.49
N ASP A 188 -36.60 9.29 -17.40
CA ASP A 188 -35.30 8.80 -17.01
C ASP A 188 -34.80 7.72 -17.99
N THR A 189 -33.49 7.70 -18.26
CA THR A 189 -32.87 6.74 -19.17
C THR A 189 -31.51 6.29 -18.63
N HIS A 190 -30.97 5.17 -19.10
CA HIS A 190 -29.68 4.67 -18.61
C HIS A 190 -28.50 5.66 -18.84
N GLN A 191 -28.60 6.59 -19.79
CA GLN A 191 -27.49 7.52 -20.11
C GLN A 191 -27.89 8.99 -19.99
N GLY A 192 -28.87 9.33 -19.14
CA GLY A 192 -29.38 10.69 -19.01
C GLY A 192 -30.90 10.73 -18.90
N HIS A 193 -31.50 11.80 -19.39
CA HIS A 193 -32.95 11.97 -19.41
C HIS A 193 -33.43 12.44 -20.78
N VAL A 194 -34.72 12.19 -21.04
CA VAL A 194 -35.43 12.73 -22.21
C VAL A 194 -36.61 13.56 -21.73
N CYS A 195 -36.63 14.83 -22.10
CA CYS A 195 -37.76 15.72 -21.86
C CYS A 195 -38.83 15.51 -22.95
N LEU A 196 -40.04 15.18 -22.52
CA LEU A 196 -41.14 14.89 -23.43
C LEU A 196 -41.86 16.19 -23.83
N CYS A 197 -42.04 16.35 -25.13
CA CYS A 197 -42.80 17.43 -25.74
C CYS A 197 -44.03 16.89 -26.47
N PRO A 198 -45.06 17.72 -26.73
CA PRO A 198 -46.17 17.36 -27.59
C PRO A 198 -45.69 16.93 -28.99
N ASP A 199 -46.53 16.17 -29.70
CA ASP A 199 -46.17 15.53 -30.98
C ASP A 199 -45.51 16.50 -31.97
N GLY A 200 -44.37 16.07 -32.54
CA GLY A 200 -43.60 16.83 -33.53
C GLY A 200 -42.63 17.88 -32.96
N GLN A 201 -42.52 18.02 -31.64
CA GLN A 201 -41.62 18.97 -30.99
C GLN A 201 -40.46 18.30 -30.25
N PHE A 202 -39.35 19.03 -30.13
CA PHE A 202 -38.17 18.61 -29.36
C PHE A 202 -37.85 19.64 -28.29
N PHE A 203 -37.34 19.17 -27.15
CA PHE A 203 -36.93 20.03 -26.05
C PHE A 203 -35.55 20.65 -26.35
N VAL A 204 -35.50 21.98 -26.51
CA VAL A 204 -34.28 22.72 -26.86
C VAL A 204 -34.19 23.98 -26.00
N LYS A 205 -33.10 24.12 -25.23
CA LYS A 205 -32.83 25.27 -24.35
C LYS A 205 -34.04 25.60 -23.43
N GLY A 206 -34.63 24.59 -22.79
CA GLY A 206 -35.71 24.79 -21.82
C GLY A 206 -37.14 24.88 -22.39
N LYS A 207 -37.31 24.80 -23.71
CA LYS A 207 -38.63 24.93 -24.35
C LYS A 207 -38.84 23.87 -25.44
N CYS A 208 -40.09 23.46 -25.63
CA CYS A 208 -40.46 22.62 -26.77
C CYS A 208 -40.52 23.47 -28.04
N LYS A 209 -39.78 23.05 -29.07
CA LYS A 209 -39.70 23.73 -30.37
C LYS A 209 -39.95 22.73 -31.48
N ASN A 210 -40.60 23.20 -32.55
CA ASN A 210 -40.66 22.46 -33.80
C ASN A 210 -39.25 22.42 -34.39
N VAL A 211 -38.71 21.22 -34.60
CA VAL A 211 -37.41 21.04 -35.27
C VAL A 211 -37.68 20.51 -36.66
N LYS A 212 -37.18 21.20 -37.68
CA LYS A 212 -37.24 20.73 -39.06
C LYS A 212 -36.16 19.65 -39.24
N VAL A 213 -36.55 18.38 -39.18
CA VAL A 213 -35.66 17.27 -39.48
C VAL A 213 -35.46 17.25 -41.00
N VAL A 214 -34.27 17.67 -41.45
CA VAL A 214 -33.89 17.56 -42.86
C VAL A 214 -33.11 16.26 -43.01
N MET A 215 -33.74 15.25 -43.62
CA MET A 215 -33.06 14.01 -43.97
C MET A 215 -32.29 14.21 -45.28
N PHE A 216 -30.97 14.05 -45.24
CA PHE A 216 -30.17 13.97 -46.45
C PHE A 216 -30.02 12.50 -46.82
N ILE A 217 -30.54 12.11 -47.98
CA ILE A 217 -30.18 10.84 -48.60
C ILE A 217 -29.00 11.17 -49.50
N ASP A 218 -27.80 10.76 -49.10
CA ASP A 218 -26.66 10.82 -50.01
C ASP A 218 -26.92 9.82 -51.14
N ARG A 219 -27.16 10.34 -52.35
CA ARG A 219 -27.42 9.52 -53.53
C ARG A 219 -26.10 9.21 -54.20
N ASP A 220 -25.37 8.26 -53.63
CA ASP A 220 -24.53 7.40 -54.45
C ASP A 220 -25.26 6.05 -54.60
N GLU A 221 -26.01 5.99 -55.72
CA GLU A 221 -26.69 4.84 -56.35
C GLU A 221 -28.08 4.40 -55.80
N ILE A 222 -29.13 4.76 -56.57
CA ILE A 222 -30.38 3.99 -56.63
C ILE A 222 -30.34 3.21 -57.96
N PRO A 223 -30.33 1.87 -57.91
CA PRO A 223 -31.43 1.15 -58.54
C PRO A 223 -31.94 -0.04 -57.71
N LEU A 224 -33.27 -0.08 -57.61
CA LEU A 224 -34.15 -1.23 -57.41
C LEU A 224 -33.47 -2.61 -57.59
N LEU A 225 -32.92 -3.26 -56.54
CA LEU A 225 -32.49 -4.69 -56.54
C LEU A 225 -31.90 -5.17 -55.19
N GLY A 226 -32.60 -4.95 -54.06
CA GLY A 226 -32.34 -5.73 -52.84
C GLY A 226 -30.97 -5.59 -52.16
N LYS A 227 -30.35 -4.40 -52.14
CA LYS A 227 -29.11 -4.16 -51.35
C LYS A 227 -29.25 -3.02 -50.33
N LYS A 228 -28.46 -3.14 -49.25
CA LYS A 228 -28.48 -2.32 -48.03
C LYS A 228 -28.12 -0.86 -48.31
N VAL A 229 -29.03 0.04 -47.97
CA VAL A 229 -28.83 1.51 -47.95
C VAL A 229 -28.21 1.91 -46.59
N ARG A 230 -27.25 2.82 -46.57
CA ARG A 230 -26.84 3.53 -45.34
C ARG A 230 -27.56 4.88 -45.30
N LEU A 231 -28.57 5.01 -44.43
CA LEU A 231 -29.18 6.29 -44.12
C LEU A 231 -28.27 7.05 -43.14
N TYR A 232 -27.90 8.28 -43.48
CA TYR A 232 -27.29 9.20 -42.54
C TYR A 232 -28.35 10.21 -42.09
N VAL A 233 -28.78 10.13 -40.82
CA VAL A 233 -29.64 11.16 -40.23
C VAL A 233 -28.72 12.24 -39.67
N LEU A 234 -28.50 13.29 -40.44
CA LEU A 234 -27.82 14.49 -39.96
C LEU A 234 -28.87 15.44 -39.38
N TYR A 235 -28.81 15.68 -38.08
CA TYR A 235 -29.58 16.75 -37.47
C TYR A 235 -29.00 18.09 -37.92
N SER A 236 -29.74 18.85 -38.73
CA SER A 236 -29.47 20.28 -38.90
C SER A 236 -29.88 21.00 -37.62
N LEU A 237 -29.02 20.92 -36.61
CA LEU A 237 -29.03 21.90 -35.54
C LEU A 237 -28.30 23.15 -36.06
N PRO A 238 -28.78 24.37 -35.76
CA PRO A 238 -28.02 25.57 -36.06
C PRO A 238 -26.61 25.46 -35.43
N PRO A 239 -25.56 26.05 -36.01
CA PRO A 239 -24.17 25.86 -35.56
C PRO A 239 -23.93 26.27 -34.09
N GLU A 240 -24.85 27.03 -33.48
CA GLU A 240 -24.85 27.42 -32.07
C GLU A 240 -25.18 26.28 -31.07
N TYR A 241 -25.48 25.07 -31.56
CA TYR A 241 -26.11 23.99 -30.78
C TYR A 241 -25.30 22.68 -30.76
N ILE A 242 -24.06 22.69 -31.24
CA ILE A 242 -23.12 21.57 -31.14
C ILE A 242 -22.17 21.84 -29.97
N THR A 243 -22.42 21.27 -28.79
CA THR A 243 -21.53 21.44 -27.62
C THR A 243 -20.70 20.21 -27.25
N SER A 244 -20.96 19.02 -27.82
CA SER A 244 -19.95 17.94 -27.91
C SER A 244 -20.40 16.82 -28.86
N PRO A 245 -19.48 16.05 -29.46
CA PRO A 245 -19.82 14.90 -30.32
C PRO A 245 -20.36 13.69 -29.54
N SER A 246 -20.24 13.68 -28.21
CA SER A 246 -20.55 12.55 -27.34
C SER A 246 -21.97 12.55 -26.77
N ASN A 247 -22.79 13.56 -27.07
CA ASN A 247 -24.18 13.70 -26.63
C ASN A 247 -25.20 13.50 -27.77
N LEU A 248 -24.82 12.86 -28.87
CA LEU A 248 -25.81 12.34 -29.81
C LEU A 248 -26.55 11.20 -29.09
N PRO A 249 -27.85 11.34 -28.79
CA PRO A 249 -28.58 10.22 -28.22
C PRO A 249 -28.55 9.09 -29.24
N ASP A 250 -28.38 7.85 -28.79
CA ASP A 250 -28.82 6.68 -29.53
C ASP A 250 -30.36 6.79 -29.70
N LEU A 251 -30.78 7.63 -30.64
CA LEU A 251 -32.15 7.75 -31.07
C LEU A 251 -32.45 6.48 -31.85
N ALA A 252 -32.96 5.48 -31.13
CA ALA A 252 -33.57 4.31 -31.71
C ALA A 252 -34.65 4.76 -32.70
N TYR A 253 -34.35 4.68 -33.99
CA TYR A 253 -35.30 4.99 -35.05
C TYR A 253 -36.36 3.87 -35.08
N GLN A 254 -37.60 4.17 -34.67
CA GLN A 254 -38.73 3.39 -35.16
C GLN A 254 -39.02 3.86 -36.59
N VAL A 255 -38.53 3.09 -37.56
CA VAL A 255 -38.92 3.26 -38.96
C VAL A 255 -40.34 2.73 -39.09
N HIS A 256 -41.32 3.63 -39.17
CA HIS A 256 -42.66 3.26 -39.64
C HIS A 256 -42.59 3.21 -41.17
N VAL A 257 -42.67 2.00 -41.73
CA VAL A 257 -42.83 1.77 -43.17
C VAL A 257 -44.34 1.62 -43.43
N PRO A 258 -44.91 2.34 -44.41
CA PRO A 258 -46.32 2.19 -44.77
C PRO A 258 -46.65 0.79 -45.31
#